data_AF-A0A543B0K0-F1
#
_entry.id   AF-A0A543B0K0-F1
#
_cell.length_a   1.000
_cell.length_b   1.000
_cell.length_c   1.000
_cell.angle_alpha   90.00
_cell.angle_beta   90.00
_cell.angle_gamma   90.00
#
_symmetry.space_group_name_H-M   'P 1'
#
loop_
_entity.id
_entity.type
_entity.pdbx_description
1 polymer ?
#
loop_
_entity_poly.entity_id
_entity_poly.type
_entity_poly.pdbx_seq_one_letter_code
_entity_poly.pdbx_strand_id
1 'polypeptide(L)'
;MDTPTYLRLAHRARKATEESDWPTAATLWAELTRLNPTRGDAWYRLGEAHYQAGEPLSALTAYDAARRHGVYDKNAYLFRTKAELSLDIAKCLARLGDRGGAIEEVETALELGLPNRSDLDDEVFDGLRTLPRFVHCALPEAPADRDSGWRADLALLVTEIHRRSPVAHRFTEPVTRAAADLDRRIPELTDLQIVVELRRILALLGDGHAWVSLDNDRDEWRRELPIRLFQFGESVHITAAAPEHADLVGRELLSIDGHPVRSVLDAVESVTTHDNRQQLLSEAVGGLRHLPILHALGVADRPDRVRLEVGDGPGSRLVNLTAVDPPGPAWGHRHRLPGWDWLPDRGPNPPAHLARIGERYWFAHDAANSLIHFGFNSLVEEPDEPLAEFFEKLFAQFDEVTADRLVIDLRWNGGGNTFKALPLLTHILARPRLNRPNALFIVIGRNTFSAAQNTATMLGAHTEATFVGEPTGSSPNFTGEVIEFRLPYSGLTANVSDLYWQTSNPLDERTWIAPDLYTPPQLSDWVTGHDPALAAIHTYPVESWDA
;
A
#
# COMPACT_ATOMS: atom_id res chain seq x y z
N MET A 1 34.40 25.37 17.04
CA MET A 1 33.01 25.85 17.09
C MET A 1 32.29 25.01 18.12
N ASP A 2 31.54 25.61 19.05
CA ASP A 2 30.79 24.81 20.01
C ASP A 2 29.59 24.11 19.32
N THR A 3 29.24 22.91 19.79
CA THR A 3 28.11 22.11 19.27
C THR A 3 26.78 22.88 19.21
N PRO A 4 26.44 23.75 20.19
CA PRO A 4 25.24 24.60 20.12
C PRO A 4 25.21 25.55 18.92
N THR A 5 26.35 26.01 18.41
CA THR A 5 26.40 26.93 17.27
C THR A 5 26.07 26.22 15.95
N TYR A 6 26.60 25.02 15.72
CA TYR A 6 26.27 24.23 14.52
C TYR A 6 24.78 23.90 14.43
N LEU A 7 24.18 23.47 15.55
CA LEU A 7 22.77 23.08 15.57
C LEU A 7 21.83 24.28 15.33
N ARG A 8 22.15 25.46 15.89
CA ARG A 8 21.41 26.70 15.62
C ARG A 8 21.52 27.12 14.16
N LEU A 9 22.71 26.99 13.57
CA LEU A 9 22.92 27.26 12.16
C LEU A 9 22.09 26.32 11.27
N ALA A 10 22.09 25.02 11.57
CA ALA A 10 21.29 24.02 10.86
C ALA A 10 19.79 24.28 10.95
N HIS A 11 19.29 24.72 12.11
CA HIS A 11 17.88 25.10 12.27
C HIS A 11 17.51 26.31 11.42
N ARG A 12 18.34 27.36 11.41
CA ARG A 12 18.13 28.54 10.56
C ARG A 12 18.17 28.19 9.08
N ALA A 13 19.08 27.32 8.66
CA ALA A 13 19.20 26.89 7.27
C ALA A 13 17.95 26.14 6.80
N ARG A 14 17.43 25.22 7.63
CA ARG A 14 16.14 24.54 7.37
C ARG A 14 14.99 25.52 7.27
N LYS A 15 14.86 26.43 8.24
CA LYS A 15 13.80 27.44 8.23
C LYS A 15 13.84 28.30 6.95
N ALA A 16 15.01 28.76 6.54
CA ALA A 16 15.16 29.52 5.29
C ALA A 16 14.77 28.69 4.06
N THR A 17 15.06 27.39 4.07
CA THR A 17 14.63 26.44 3.00
C THR A 17 13.11 26.30 2.98
N GLU A 18 12.48 26.09 4.13
CA GLU A 18 11.01 25.99 4.29
C GLU A 18 10.30 27.28 3.85
N GLU A 19 10.89 28.44 4.11
CA GLU A 19 10.39 29.76 3.71
C GLU A 19 10.73 30.10 2.24
N SER A 20 11.42 29.22 1.51
CA SER A 20 11.90 29.45 0.14
C SER A 20 12.82 30.69 -0.01
N ASP A 21 13.50 31.09 1.06
CA ASP A 21 14.54 32.12 1.03
C ASP A 21 15.87 31.50 0.59
N TRP A 22 15.95 31.20 -0.72
CA TRP A 22 17.05 30.46 -1.32
C TRP A 22 18.43 31.12 -1.16
N PRO A 23 18.60 32.46 -1.29
CA PRO A 23 19.89 33.11 -1.05
C PRO A 23 20.39 32.95 0.39
N THR A 24 19.49 33.11 1.37
CA THR A 24 19.81 32.90 2.79
C THR A 24 20.10 31.43 3.05
N ALA A 25 19.27 30.52 2.52
CA ALA A 25 19.48 29.08 2.64
C ALA A 25 20.84 28.65 2.08
N ALA A 26 21.21 29.09 0.87
CA ALA A 26 22.49 28.79 0.25
C ALA A 26 23.67 29.24 1.12
N THR A 27 23.60 30.46 1.67
CA THR A 27 24.65 30.98 2.57
C THR A 27 24.79 30.12 3.84
N LEU A 28 23.67 29.77 4.48
CA LEU A 28 23.68 29.01 5.72
C LEU A 28 24.10 27.55 5.49
N TRP A 29 23.65 26.92 4.40
CA TRP A 29 24.05 25.57 4.01
C TRP A 29 25.52 25.50 3.60
N ALA A 30 26.05 26.50 2.89
CA ALA A 30 27.48 26.60 2.57
C ALA A 30 28.35 26.70 3.83
N GLU A 31 27.88 27.44 4.84
CA GLU A 31 28.59 27.49 6.12
C GLU A 31 28.54 26.11 6.81
N LEU A 32 27.40 25.42 6.80
CA LEU A 32 27.26 24.09 7.38
C LEU A 32 28.15 23.04 6.71
N THR A 33 28.26 23.06 5.39
CA THR A 33 29.12 22.12 4.65
C THR A 33 30.60 22.41 4.86
N ARG A 34 31.00 23.69 5.04
CA ARG A 34 32.37 24.03 5.44
C ARG A 34 32.71 23.53 6.84
N LEU A 35 31.74 23.58 7.76
CA LEU A 35 31.91 23.14 9.14
C LEU A 35 31.89 21.63 9.28
N ASN A 36 31.07 20.96 8.47
CA ASN A 36 30.95 19.52 8.46
C ASN A 36 30.83 19.00 7.01
N PRO A 37 31.96 18.84 6.30
CA PRO A 37 31.96 18.48 4.89
C PRO A 37 31.53 17.03 4.62
N THR A 38 31.35 16.20 5.64
CA THR A 38 30.93 14.80 5.46
C THR A 38 29.40 14.62 5.48
N ARG A 39 28.64 15.70 5.73
CA ARG A 39 27.17 15.68 5.74
C ARG A 39 26.62 15.84 4.32
N GLY A 40 26.38 14.71 3.63
CA GLY A 40 25.83 14.74 2.27
C GLY A 40 24.43 15.35 2.17
N ASP A 41 23.61 15.29 3.22
CA ASP A 41 22.32 16.00 3.29
C ASP A 41 22.47 17.52 3.30
N ALA A 42 23.49 18.05 3.97
CA ALA A 42 23.79 19.48 3.95
C ALA A 42 24.28 19.93 2.57
N TRP A 43 25.09 19.09 1.90
CA TRP A 43 25.50 19.32 0.51
C TRP A 43 24.32 19.28 -0.46
N TYR A 44 23.39 18.34 -0.27
CA TYR A 44 22.18 18.26 -1.08
C TYR A 44 21.34 19.54 -0.94
N ARG A 45 21.06 19.95 0.31
CA ARG A 45 20.29 21.19 0.58
C ARG A 45 21.00 22.45 0.08
N LEU A 46 22.33 22.47 0.09
CA LEU A 46 23.10 23.53 -0.55
C LEU A 46 22.89 23.54 -2.07
N GLY A 47 22.93 22.36 -2.71
CA GLY A 47 22.68 22.20 -4.13
C GLY A 47 21.27 22.67 -4.52
N GLU A 48 20.26 22.27 -3.74
CA GLU A 48 18.88 22.71 -3.89
C GLU A 48 18.77 24.23 -3.81
N ALA A 49 19.34 24.84 -2.77
CA ALA A 49 19.31 26.28 -2.59
C ALA A 49 19.98 27.04 -3.75
N HIS A 50 21.15 26.58 -4.23
CA HIS A 50 21.79 27.18 -5.41
C HIS A 50 20.98 26.98 -6.68
N TYR A 51 20.39 25.81 -6.90
CA TYR A 51 19.60 25.52 -8.09
C TYR A 51 18.36 26.45 -8.16
N GLN A 52 17.67 26.61 -7.03
CA GLN A 52 16.51 27.49 -6.92
C GLN A 52 16.89 28.98 -6.97
N ALA A 53 18.10 29.35 -6.53
CA ALA A 53 18.65 30.69 -6.70
C ALA A 53 19.11 31.01 -8.14
N GLY A 54 19.01 30.05 -9.08
CA GLY A 54 19.42 30.25 -10.47
C GLY A 54 20.94 30.11 -10.70
N GLU A 55 21.63 29.39 -9.81
CA GLU A 55 23.09 29.19 -9.83
C GLU A 55 23.46 27.72 -10.14
N PRO A 56 23.19 27.21 -11.36
CA PRO A 56 23.29 25.78 -11.66
C PRO A 56 24.70 25.20 -11.54
N LEU A 57 25.76 26.01 -11.73
CA LEU A 57 27.14 25.56 -11.54
C LEU A 57 27.49 25.32 -10.06
N SER A 58 27.04 26.22 -9.18
CA SER A 58 27.19 26.07 -7.73
C SER A 58 26.37 24.89 -7.23
N ALA A 59 25.17 24.71 -7.77
CA ALA A 59 24.30 23.58 -7.49
C ALA A 59 24.96 22.25 -7.88
N LEU A 60 25.46 22.14 -9.11
CA LEU A 60 26.17 20.97 -9.62
C LEU A 60 27.35 20.58 -8.70
N THR A 61 28.16 21.55 -8.29
CA THR A 61 29.29 21.32 -7.39
C THR A 61 28.85 20.75 -6.03
N ALA A 62 27.75 21.28 -5.48
CA ALA A 62 27.20 20.82 -4.21
C ALA A 62 26.55 19.44 -4.34
N TYR A 63 25.82 19.16 -5.42
CA TYR A 63 25.24 17.84 -5.68
C TYR A 63 26.30 16.76 -5.92
N ASP A 64 27.41 17.08 -6.59
CA ASP A 64 28.55 16.17 -6.71
C ASP A 64 29.16 15.82 -5.34
N ALA A 65 29.23 16.80 -4.44
CA ALA A 65 29.65 16.55 -3.07
C ALA A 65 28.63 15.68 -2.33
N ALA A 66 27.33 15.95 -2.47
CA ALA A 66 26.26 15.13 -1.90
C ALA A 66 26.35 13.67 -2.38
N ARG A 67 26.60 13.46 -3.68
CA ARG A 67 26.73 12.13 -4.31
C ARG A 67 27.88 11.32 -3.72
N ARG A 68 29.02 11.95 -3.44
CA ARG A 68 30.19 11.30 -2.80
C ARG A 68 29.92 10.88 -1.36
N HIS A 69 29.06 11.59 -0.65
CA HIS A 69 28.81 11.37 0.78
C HIS A 69 27.55 10.55 1.08
N GLY A 70 26.63 10.45 0.11
CA GLY A 70 25.30 9.88 0.31
C GLY A 70 24.36 10.85 1.04
N VAL A 71 23.07 10.78 0.72
CA VAL A 71 22.05 11.67 1.28
C VAL A 71 21.14 10.87 2.22
N TYR A 72 20.94 11.37 3.43
CA TYR A 72 19.97 10.84 4.38
C TYR A 72 19.33 12.01 5.13
N ASP A 73 18.10 12.35 4.74
CA ASP A 73 17.30 13.35 5.44
C ASP A 73 16.29 12.64 6.35
N LYS A 74 16.64 12.58 7.64
CA LYS A 74 15.81 11.97 8.69
C LYS A 74 14.43 12.63 8.89
N ASN A 75 14.22 13.85 8.38
CA ASN A 75 13.01 14.64 8.63
C ASN A 75 12.11 14.77 7.40
N ALA A 76 12.62 14.50 6.19
CA ALA A 76 11.86 14.66 4.96
C ALA A 76 10.89 13.50 4.69
N TYR A 77 11.02 12.36 5.39
CA TYR A 77 10.31 11.09 5.11
C TYR A 77 10.40 10.59 3.66
N LEU A 78 11.13 11.32 2.83
CA LEU A 78 11.47 11.09 1.44
C LEU A 78 12.99 10.92 1.44
N PHE A 79 13.43 9.68 1.33
CA PHE A 79 14.80 9.39 1.01
C PHE A 79 15.05 9.95 -0.39
N ARG A 80 15.85 11.01 -0.53
CA ARG A 80 16.36 11.38 -1.85
C ARG A 80 17.28 10.25 -2.30
N THR A 81 16.77 9.45 -3.22
CA THR A 81 17.46 8.32 -3.78
C THR A 81 18.66 8.81 -4.59
N LYS A 82 19.63 7.93 -4.83
CA LYS A 82 20.73 8.24 -5.76
C LYS A 82 20.20 8.60 -7.16
N ALA A 83 19.07 8.02 -7.55
CA ALA A 83 18.42 8.30 -8.82
C ALA A 83 17.91 9.75 -8.92
N GLU A 84 17.20 10.25 -7.90
CA GLU A 84 16.73 11.65 -7.86
C GLU A 84 17.90 12.63 -7.83
N LEU A 85 18.99 12.31 -7.10
CA LEU A 85 20.20 13.13 -7.12
C LEU A 85 20.84 13.20 -8.51
N SER A 86 20.91 12.09 -9.24
CA SER A 86 21.36 12.08 -10.64
C SER A 86 20.44 12.91 -11.53
N LEU A 87 19.13 12.87 -11.30
CA LEU A 87 18.19 13.74 -12.01
C LEU A 87 18.45 15.23 -11.70
N ASP A 88 18.66 15.60 -10.45
CA ASP A 88 18.97 16.99 -10.05
C ASP A 88 20.28 17.49 -10.69
N ILE A 89 21.29 16.61 -10.81
CA ILE A 89 22.53 16.87 -11.56
C ILE A 89 22.23 17.07 -13.05
N ALA A 90 21.41 16.20 -13.66
CA ALA A 90 21.00 16.32 -15.05
C ALA A 90 20.31 17.66 -15.34
N LYS A 91 19.42 18.12 -14.43
CA LYS A 91 18.77 19.43 -14.53
C LYS A 91 19.79 20.58 -14.50
N CYS A 92 20.81 20.49 -13.64
CA CYS A 92 21.89 21.48 -13.60
C CYS A 92 22.67 21.53 -14.93
N LEU A 93 23.07 20.37 -15.46
CA LEU A 93 23.80 20.25 -16.72
C LEU A 93 22.99 20.76 -17.91
N ALA A 94 21.70 20.46 -17.95
CA ALA A 94 20.79 20.96 -18.98
C ALA A 94 20.69 22.50 -18.95
N ARG A 95 20.57 23.12 -17.76
CA ARG A 95 20.61 24.59 -17.62
C ARG A 95 21.96 25.22 -18.02
N LEU A 96 23.06 24.50 -17.84
CA LEU A 96 24.40 24.92 -18.28
C LEU A 96 24.62 24.72 -19.78
N GLY A 97 23.68 24.09 -20.49
CA GLY A 97 23.79 23.77 -21.92
C GLY A 97 24.63 22.54 -22.23
N ASP A 98 25.08 21.79 -21.22
CA ASP A 98 25.77 20.51 -21.40
C ASP A 98 24.77 19.39 -21.67
N ARG A 99 24.34 19.30 -22.93
CA ARG A 99 23.37 18.29 -23.37
C ARG A 99 23.89 16.85 -23.27
N GLY A 100 25.20 16.66 -23.41
CA GLY A 100 25.82 15.33 -23.36
C GLY A 100 25.79 14.79 -21.94
N GLY A 101 26.32 15.57 -21.00
CA GLY A 101 26.30 15.20 -19.57
C GLY A 101 24.89 15.09 -19.01
N ALA A 102 23.96 15.96 -19.44
CA ALA A 102 22.58 15.89 -18.98
C ALA A 102 21.90 14.55 -19.35
N ILE A 103 22.09 14.05 -20.58
CA ILE A 103 21.54 12.75 -20.99
C ILE A 103 22.19 11.59 -20.22
N GLU A 104 23.50 11.63 -20.03
CA GLU A 104 24.21 10.58 -19.29
C GLU A 104 23.70 10.46 -17.85
N GLU A 105 23.39 11.58 -17.20
CA GLU A 105 22.83 11.57 -15.85
C GLU A 105 21.34 11.19 -15.82
N VAL A 106 20.56 11.47 -16.88
CA VAL A 106 19.20 10.94 -17.04
C VAL A 106 19.21 9.42 -17.16
N GLU A 107 20.07 8.87 -18.02
CA GLU A 107 20.25 7.42 -18.17
C GLU A 107 20.69 6.79 -16.85
N THR A 108 21.65 7.43 -16.16
CA THR A 108 22.11 7.01 -14.83
C THR A 108 20.97 7.02 -13.81
N ALA A 109 20.11 8.05 -13.80
CA ALA A 109 18.96 8.11 -12.91
C ALA A 109 18.00 6.94 -13.16
N LEU A 110 17.72 6.61 -14.43
CA LEU A 110 16.85 5.49 -14.79
C LEU A 110 17.45 4.14 -14.38
N GLU A 111 18.75 3.93 -14.59
CA GLU A 111 19.50 2.73 -14.16
C GLU A 111 19.50 2.58 -12.63
N LEU A 112 19.55 3.68 -11.90
CA LEU A 112 19.45 3.73 -10.44
C LEU A 112 18.01 3.58 -9.93
N GLY A 113 17.04 3.39 -10.81
CA GLY A 113 15.64 3.16 -10.42
C GLY A 113 14.83 4.43 -10.18
N LEU A 114 15.08 5.53 -10.91
CA LEU A 114 14.31 6.79 -10.81
C LEU A 114 12.80 6.50 -10.67
N PRO A 115 12.16 6.86 -9.55
CA PRO A 115 10.81 6.36 -9.28
C PRO A 115 9.78 6.83 -10.30
N ASN A 116 9.82 8.11 -10.65
CA ASN A 116 8.84 8.72 -11.55
C ASN A 116 9.46 9.18 -12.87
N ARG A 117 9.12 8.50 -13.98
CA ARG A 117 9.59 8.89 -15.32
C ARG A 117 8.98 10.20 -15.81
N SER A 118 7.82 10.63 -15.30
CA SER A 118 7.24 11.91 -15.71
C SER A 118 8.09 13.10 -15.26
N ASP A 119 9.05 12.91 -14.34
CA ASP A 119 10.00 13.97 -13.99
C ASP A 119 10.91 14.35 -15.17
N LEU A 120 10.97 13.52 -16.22
CA LEU A 120 11.63 13.82 -17.49
C LEU A 120 10.81 14.75 -18.39
N ASP A 121 9.55 15.03 -18.05
CA ASP A 121 8.70 15.99 -18.77
C ASP A 121 8.96 17.44 -18.36
N ASP A 122 9.85 17.69 -17.40
CA ASP A 122 10.29 19.03 -16.99
C ASP A 122 10.86 19.82 -18.20
N GLU A 123 10.42 21.07 -18.35
CA GLU A 123 10.81 21.98 -19.44
C GLU A 123 12.34 22.17 -19.54
N VAL A 124 13.07 21.97 -18.44
CA VAL A 124 14.53 22.02 -18.43
C VAL A 124 15.16 21.05 -19.43
N PHE A 125 14.46 19.96 -19.78
CA PHE A 125 14.92 18.96 -20.73
C PHE A 125 14.41 19.17 -22.17
N ASP A 126 13.71 20.26 -22.47
CA ASP A 126 13.19 20.54 -23.83
C ASP A 126 14.29 20.53 -24.90
N GLY A 127 15.48 21.03 -24.54
CA GLY A 127 16.66 21.00 -25.41
C GLY A 127 17.23 19.61 -25.69
N LEU A 128 16.77 18.58 -24.97
CA LEU A 128 17.17 17.18 -25.10
C LEU A 128 16.15 16.32 -25.84
N ARG A 129 14.87 16.74 -25.92
CA ARG A 129 13.77 15.92 -26.48
C ARG A 129 13.98 15.44 -27.92
N THR A 130 14.80 16.15 -28.70
CA THR A 130 15.12 15.77 -30.09
C THR A 130 16.31 14.81 -30.21
N LEU A 131 16.99 14.50 -29.10
CA LEU A 131 18.15 13.63 -29.07
C LEU A 131 17.70 12.17 -28.98
N PRO A 132 18.12 11.26 -29.89
CA PRO A 132 17.65 9.88 -29.91
C PRO A 132 17.82 9.13 -28.58
N ARG A 133 18.92 9.39 -27.85
CA ARG A 133 19.15 8.80 -26.51
C ARG A 133 18.09 9.23 -25.50
N PHE A 134 17.70 10.50 -25.49
CA PHE A 134 16.69 11.01 -24.57
C PHE A 134 15.29 10.46 -24.90
N VAL A 135 14.97 10.29 -26.18
CA VAL A 135 13.70 9.68 -26.62
C VAL A 135 13.55 8.26 -26.06
N HIS A 136 14.63 7.49 -25.91
CA HIS A 136 14.60 6.17 -25.28
C HIS A 136 14.45 6.21 -23.75
N CYS A 137 14.73 7.35 -23.12
CA CYS A 137 14.60 7.55 -21.67
C CYS A 137 13.17 7.99 -21.30
N ALA A 138 12.58 8.86 -22.12
CA ALA A 138 11.24 9.38 -21.92
C ALA A 138 10.15 8.29 -22.08
N LEU A 139 8.93 8.62 -21.65
CA LEU A 139 7.77 7.78 -21.93
C LEU A 139 7.53 7.75 -23.46
N PRO A 140 7.35 6.56 -24.05
CA PRO A 140 7.13 6.46 -25.49
C PRO A 140 5.80 7.10 -25.89
N GLU A 141 5.76 7.76 -27.05
CA GLU A 141 4.49 8.19 -27.65
C GLU A 141 3.64 6.96 -28.03
N ALA A 142 2.34 7.07 -27.81
CA ALA A 142 1.40 6.01 -28.15
C ALA A 142 1.26 5.83 -29.67
N PRO A 143 1.41 4.61 -30.19
CA PRO A 143 0.99 4.29 -31.55
C PRO A 143 -0.50 4.56 -31.76
N ALA A 144 -0.88 4.96 -32.98
CA ALA A 144 -2.29 5.25 -33.31
C ALA A 144 -3.14 3.99 -33.52
N ASP A 145 -2.52 2.85 -33.85
CA ASP A 145 -3.22 1.59 -34.07
C ASP A 145 -3.35 0.78 -32.76
N ARG A 146 -4.47 0.07 -32.62
CA ARG A 146 -4.83 -0.65 -31.40
C ARG A 146 -3.76 -1.66 -30.96
N ASP A 147 -3.34 -2.52 -31.88
CA ASP A 147 -2.48 -3.64 -31.53
C ASP A 147 -1.07 -3.17 -31.18
N SER A 148 -0.49 -2.24 -31.95
CA SER A 148 0.80 -1.65 -31.60
C SER A 148 0.70 -0.78 -30.34
N GLY A 149 -0.45 -0.14 -30.11
CA GLY A 149 -0.77 0.57 -28.88
C GLY A 149 -0.67 -0.32 -27.64
N TRP A 150 -1.40 -1.44 -27.62
CA TRP A 150 -1.32 -2.42 -26.53
C TRP A 150 0.08 -3.06 -26.39
N ARG A 151 0.81 -3.24 -27.50
CA ARG A 151 2.21 -3.68 -27.44
C ARG A 151 3.11 -2.64 -26.78
N ALA A 152 2.88 -1.36 -27.01
CA ALA A 152 3.63 -0.28 -26.34
C ALA A 152 3.36 -0.25 -24.83
N ASP A 153 2.10 -0.45 -24.42
CA ASP A 153 1.72 -0.58 -23.01
C ASP A 153 2.39 -1.77 -22.34
N LEU A 154 2.33 -2.94 -22.98
CA LEU A 154 3.01 -4.16 -22.52
C LEU A 154 4.52 -3.95 -22.40
N ALA A 155 5.14 -3.36 -23.41
CA ALA A 155 6.58 -3.11 -23.42
C ALA A 155 7.01 -2.16 -22.29
N LEU A 156 6.23 -1.10 -22.04
CA LEU A 156 6.51 -0.19 -20.93
C LEU A 156 6.34 -0.90 -19.59
N LEU A 157 5.25 -1.66 -19.40
CA LEU A 157 5.02 -2.42 -18.17
C LEU A 157 6.20 -3.36 -17.86
N VAL A 158 6.62 -4.17 -18.84
CA VAL A 158 7.76 -5.09 -18.69
C VAL A 158 9.06 -4.33 -18.39
N THR A 159 9.29 -3.20 -19.06
CA THR A 159 10.44 -2.33 -18.79
C THR A 159 10.42 -1.84 -17.35
N GLU A 160 9.28 -1.37 -16.85
CA GLU A 160 9.16 -0.88 -15.47
C GLU A 160 9.28 -2.00 -14.44
N ILE A 161 8.76 -3.21 -14.73
CA ILE A 161 9.00 -4.40 -13.91
C ILE A 161 10.50 -4.63 -13.73
N HIS A 162 11.27 -4.67 -14.83
CA HIS A 162 12.72 -4.93 -14.76
C HIS A 162 13.51 -3.80 -14.11
N ARG A 163 13.09 -2.55 -14.31
CA ARG A 163 13.81 -1.38 -13.83
C ARG A 163 13.56 -1.08 -12.36
N ARG A 164 12.32 -1.27 -11.89
CA ARG A 164 11.90 -0.82 -10.55
C ARG A 164 11.88 -1.93 -9.53
N SER A 165 11.33 -3.09 -9.88
CA SER A 165 11.08 -4.13 -8.88
C SER A 165 12.38 -4.61 -8.24
N PRO A 166 12.55 -4.50 -6.90
CA PRO A 166 13.73 -5.00 -6.19
C PRO A 166 13.96 -6.50 -6.39
N VAL A 167 12.89 -7.23 -6.73
CA VAL A 167 12.88 -8.67 -6.94
C VAL A 167 12.77 -9.06 -8.42
N ALA A 168 12.82 -8.11 -9.36
CA ALA A 168 12.66 -8.37 -10.79
C ALA A 168 13.57 -9.49 -11.31
N HIS A 169 14.81 -9.54 -10.83
CA HIS A 169 15.81 -10.54 -11.20
C HIS A 169 15.37 -11.99 -10.93
N ARG A 170 14.44 -12.21 -9.98
CA ARG A 170 13.87 -13.53 -9.67
C ARG A 170 12.82 -13.97 -10.69
N PHE A 171 12.24 -13.02 -11.41
CA PHE A 171 11.07 -13.24 -12.28
C PHE A 171 11.32 -12.86 -13.74
N THR A 172 12.56 -12.54 -14.12
CA THR A 172 12.89 -12.10 -15.49
C THR A 172 12.39 -13.05 -16.56
N GLU A 173 12.71 -14.34 -16.44
CA GLU A 173 12.32 -15.37 -17.41
C GLU A 173 10.79 -15.61 -17.44
N PRO A 174 10.10 -15.82 -16.30
CA PRO A 174 8.64 -15.90 -16.27
C PRO A 174 7.93 -14.69 -16.90
N VAL A 175 8.34 -13.47 -16.55
CA VAL A 175 7.75 -12.21 -17.06
C VAL A 175 7.99 -12.09 -18.56
N THR A 176 9.23 -12.33 -19.03
CA THR A 176 9.56 -12.27 -20.45
C THR A 176 8.73 -13.26 -21.26
N ARG A 177 8.57 -14.49 -20.75
CA ARG A 177 7.76 -15.52 -21.40
C ARG A 177 6.28 -15.14 -21.46
N ALA A 178 5.72 -14.66 -20.35
CA ALA A 178 4.31 -14.25 -20.29
C ALA A 178 4.04 -13.05 -21.19
N ALA A 179 4.96 -12.08 -21.25
CA ALA A 179 4.87 -10.95 -22.17
C ALA A 179 4.93 -11.38 -23.64
N ALA A 180 5.86 -12.28 -24.01
CA ALA A 180 5.93 -12.80 -25.37
C ALA A 180 4.68 -13.61 -25.76
N ASP A 181 4.04 -14.31 -24.82
CA ASP A 181 2.76 -14.97 -25.07
C ASP A 181 1.64 -13.96 -25.32
N LEU A 182 1.53 -12.95 -24.45
CA LEU A 182 0.52 -11.89 -24.57
C LEU A 182 0.69 -11.12 -25.88
N ASP A 183 1.91 -10.72 -26.25
CA ASP A 183 2.21 -9.99 -27.50
C ASP A 183 1.61 -10.67 -28.76
N ARG A 184 1.71 -12.00 -28.82
CA ARG A 184 1.17 -12.80 -29.93
C ARG A 184 -0.36 -12.83 -29.93
N ARG A 185 -0.98 -12.78 -28.75
CA ARG A 185 -2.43 -12.92 -28.55
C ARG A 185 -3.18 -11.58 -28.59
N ILE A 186 -2.49 -10.44 -28.46
CA ILE A 186 -3.10 -9.09 -28.51
C ILE A 186 -4.13 -8.90 -29.65
N PRO A 187 -3.88 -9.35 -30.90
CA PRO A 187 -4.85 -9.19 -31.99
C PRO A 187 -6.17 -9.96 -31.80
N GLU A 188 -6.18 -10.99 -30.95
CA GLU A 188 -7.31 -11.89 -30.72
C GLU A 188 -8.09 -11.54 -29.43
N LEU A 189 -7.47 -10.77 -28.53
CA LEU A 189 -8.02 -10.42 -27.23
C LEU A 189 -8.77 -9.09 -27.28
N THR A 190 -9.85 -8.98 -26.51
CA THR A 190 -10.46 -7.68 -26.19
C THR A 190 -9.54 -6.83 -25.30
N ASP A 191 -9.78 -5.52 -25.25
CA ASP A 191 -9.00 -4.60 -24.40
C ASP A 191 -8.99 -5.03 -22.93
N LEU A 192 -10.16 -5.41 -22.38
CA LEU A 192 -10.25 -5.85 -20.99
C LEU A 192 -9.52 -7.18 -20.76
N GLN A 193 -9.52 -8.10 -21.74
CA GLN A 193 -8.72 -9.32 -21.64
C GLN A 193 -7.23 -9.02 -21.65
N ILE A 194 -6.77 -8.02 -22.42
CA ILE A 194 -5.37 -7.59 -22.37
C ILE A 194 -5.03 -7.06 -20.98
N VAL A 195 -5.88 -6.22 -20.37
CA VAL A 195 -5.68 -5.74 -18.98
C VAL A 195 -5.61 -6.89 -17.97
N VAL A 196 -6.46 -7.91 -18.11
CA VAL A 196 -6.44 -9.11 -17.26
C VAL A 196 -5.11 -9.87 -17.43
N GLU A 197 -4.56 -9.96 -18.63
CA GLU A 197 -3.26 -10.60 -18.86
C GLU A 197 -2.08 -9.74 -18.35
N LEU A 198 -2.15 -8.40 -18.41
CA LEU A 198 -1.17 -7.52 -17.76
C LEU A 198 -1.14 -7.76 -16.24
N ARG A 199 -2.33 -7.91 -15.62
CA ARG A 199 -2.44 -8.26 -14.20
C ARG A 199 -1.88 -9.65 -13.90
N ARG A 200 -2.10 -10.62 -14.80
CA ARG A 200 -1.50 -11.96 -14.70
C ARG A 200 0.04 -11.89 -14.69
N ILE A 201 0.63 -11.04 -15.51
CA ILE A 201 2.09 -10.81 -15.52
C ILE A 201 2.56 -10.23 -14.19
N LEU A 202 1.86 -9.22 -13.65
CA LEU A 202 2.22 -8.61 -12.36
C LEU A 202 2.05 -9.58 -11.18
N ALA A 203 1.06 -10.46 -11.22
CA ALA A 203 0.84 -11.46 -10.18
C ALA A 203 2.01 -12.44 -10.02
N LEU A 204 2.88 -12.57 -11.03
CA LEU A 204 4.10 -13.38 -10.94
C LEU A 204 5.12 -12.82 -9.93
N LEU A 205 5.06 -11.52 -9.60
CA LEU A 205 6.08 -10.84 -8.82
C LEU A 205 6.02 -11.12 -7.32
N GLY A 206 4.88 -11.64 -6.83
CA GLY A 206 4.65 -11.77 -5.38
C GLY A 206 4.67 -10.41 -4.66
N ASP A 207 4.16 -9.38 -5.34
CA ASP A 207 4.10 -7.99 -4.89
C ASP A 207 2.64 -7.57 -4.82
N GLY A 208 2.12 -7.39 -3.61
CA GLY A 208 0.75 -6.98 -3.32
C GLY A 208 0.46 -5.51 -3.62
N HIS A 209 1.47 -4.71 -3.96
CA HIS A 209 1.34 -3.32 -4.38
C HIS A 209 1.46 -3.16 -5.89
N ALA A 210 1.85 -4.18 -6.64
CA ALA A 210 1.82 -4.16 -8.09
C ALA A 210 0.37 -4.19 -8.60
N TRP A 211 0.02 -3.33 -9.58
CA TRP A 211 -1.32 -3.35 -10.19
C TRP A 211 -1.38 -2.59 -11.52
N VAL A 212 -2.43 -2.87 -12.29
CA VAL A 212 -2.93 -2.01 -13.38
C VAL A 212 -4.37 -1.67 -13.06
N SER A 213 -4.73 -0.39 -13.08
CA SER A 213 -6.08 0.07 -12.75
C SER A 213 -7.09 -0.42 -13.78
N LEU A 214 -8.36 -0.44 -13.38
CA LEU A 214 -9.45 -0.39 -14.35
C LEU A 214 -9.74 1.08 -14.58
N ASP A 215 -9.82 1.51 -15.83
CA ASP A 215 -10.03 2.90 -16.20
C ASP A 215 -11.25 3.48 -15.45
N ASN A 216 -11.06 4.63 -14.79
CA ASN A 216 -12.11 5.36 -14.09
C ASN A 216 -13.03 6.15 -15.04
N ASP A 217 -12.77 6.12 -16.35
CA ASP A 217 -13.63 6.72 -17.36
C ASP A 217 -14.39 5.68 -18.22
N ARG A 218 -14.10 4.37 -18.07
CA ARG A 218 -14.84 3.27 -18.71
C ARG A 218 -15.79 2.57 -17.75
N ASP A 219 -17.02 3.05 -17.67
CA ASP A 219 -18.05 2.54 -16.76
C ASP A 219 -18.27 1.03 -16.90
N GLU A 220 -18.15 0.50 -18.12
CA GLU A 220 -18.35 -0.93 -18.39
C GLU A 220 -17.30 -1.84 -17.75
N TRP A 221 -16.14 -1.32 -17.31
CA TRP A 221 -15.09 -2.11 -16.64
C TRP A 221 -15.25 -2.14 -15.12
N ARG A 222 -16.00 -1.20 -14.54
CA ARG A 222 -16.08 -1.01 -13.09
C ARG A 222 -17.29 -1.67 -12.43
N ARG A 223 -18.18 -2.27 -13.21
CA ARG A 223 -19.42 -2.83 -12.69
C ARG A 223 -19.17 -3.98 -11.73
N GLU A 224 -19.86 -3.94 -10.60
CA GLU A 224 -19.73 -4.92 -9.54
C GLU A 224 -21.07 -5.44 -9.05
N LEU A 225 -21.08 -6.66 -8.52
CA LEU A 225 -22.27 -7.22 -7.90
C LEU A 225 -22.67 -6.41 -6.65
N PRO A 226 -23.97 -6.14 -6.45
CA PRO A 226 -24.49 -5.39 -5.30
C PRO A 226 -24.53 -6.23 -3.99
N ILE A 227 -23.45 -6.96 -3.71
CA ILE A 227 -23.24 -7.81 -2.53
C ILE A 227 -21.80 -7.66 -2.03
N ARG A 228 -21.55 -7.83 -0.73
CA ARG A 228 -20.21 -7.99 -0.13
C ARG A 228 -19.98 -9.45 0.20
N LEU A 229 -18.75 -9.90 0.02
CA LEU A 229 -18.33 -11.28 0.29
C LEU A 229 -17.25 -11.29 1.37
N PHE A 230 -17.23 -12.35 2.18
CA PHE A 230 -16.15 -12.64 3.10
C PHE A 230 -15.94 -14.16 3.16
N GLN A 231 -14.68 -14.58 3.24
CA GLN A 231 -14.33 -15.99 3.37
C GLN A 231 -14.10 -16.38 4.83
N PHE A 232 -14.95 -17.27 5.35
CA PHE A 232 -14.84 -17.89 6.67
C PHE A 232 -14.37 -19.34 6.50
N GLY A 233 -13.14 -19.64 6.92
CA GLY A 233 -12.51 -20.93 6.61
C GLY A 233 -12.46 -21.18 5.10
N GLU A 234 -13.09 -22.25 4.63
CA GLU A 234 -13.17 -22.61 3.20
C GLU A 234 -14.42 -22.06 2.49
N SER A 235 -15.38 -21.49 3.23
CA SER A 235 -16.66 -21.06 2.68
C SER A 235 -16.72 -19.55 2.45
N VAL A 236 -17.26 -19.14 1.31
CA VAL A 236 -17.50 -17.72 0.97
C VAL A 236 -18.95 -17.37 1.28
N HIS A 237 -19.17 -16.34 2.09
CA HIS A 237 -20.50 -15.89 2.48
C HIS A 237 -20.78 -14.45 2.06
N ILE A 238 -22.06 -14.18 1.78
CA ILE A 238 -22.56 -12.84 1.49
C ILE A 238 -22.73 -12.11 2.83
N THR A 239 -21.90 -11.11 3.11
CA THR A 239 -21.88 -10.37 4.38
C THR A 239 -22.61 -9.04 4.35
N ALA A 240 -22.90 -8.52 3.15
CA ALA A 240 -23.77 -7.36 2.97
C ALA A 240 -24.45 -7.43 1.60
N ALA A 241 -25.57 -6.75 1.44
CA ALA A 241 -26.24 -6.64 0.15
C ALA A 241 -27.04 -5.33 0.05
N ALA A 242 -27.24 -4.86 -1.18
CA ALA A 242 -28.19 -3.79 -1.45
C ALA A 242 -29.60 -4.19 -0.97
N PRO A 243 -30.49 -3.23 -0.63
CA PRO A 243 -31.82 -3.51 -0.06
C PRO A 243 -32.63 -4.57 -0.80
N GLU A 244 -32.60 -4.56 -2.14
CA GLU A 244 -33.30 -5.49 -3.03
C GLU A 244 -32.78 -6.93 -2.96
N HIS A 245 -31.63 -7.15 -2.31
CA HIS A 245 -30.93 -8.42 -2.18
C HIS A 245 -30.65 -8.79 -0.72
N ALA A 246 -31.31 -8.12 0.23
CA ALA A 246 -31.13 -8.34 1.67
C ALA A 246 -31.33 -9.82 2.09
N ASP A 247 -32.20 -10.56 1.40
CA ASP A 247 -32.45 -11.99 1.64
C ASP A 247 -31.23 -12.90 1.39
N LEU A 248 -30.19 -12.37 0.71
CA LEU A 248 -28.92 -13.07 0.47
C LEU A 248 -27.92 -12.94 1.62
N VAL A 249 -28.07 -11.96 2.50
CA VAL A 249 -27.11 -11.73 3.60
C VAL A 249 -27.08 -12.92 4.55
N GLY A 250 -25.88 -13.44 4.83
CA GLY A 250 -25.58 -14.63 5.61
C GLY A 250 -25.51 -15.93 4.80
N ARG A 251 -25.99 -15.95 3.54
CA ARG A 251 -25.97 -17.15 2.70
C ARG A 251 -24.56 -17.45 2.19
N GLU A 252 -24.25 -18.73 2.06
CA GLU A 252 -23.02 -19.21 1.40
C GLU A 252 -23.16 -19.06 -0.12
N LEU A 253 -22.10 -18.62 -0.78
CA LEU A 253 -21.99 -18.57 -2.24
C LEU A 253 -21.37 -19.89 -2.72
N LEU A 254 -22.14 -20.68 -3.47
CA LEU A 254 -21.74 -22.02 -3.91
C LEU A 254 -21.18 -22.03 -5.33
N SER A 255 -21.80 -21.29 -6.25
CA SER A 255 -21.36 -21.22 -7.65
C SER A 255 -21.71 -19.89 -8.33
N ILE A 256 -20.97 -19.56 -9.39
CA ILE A 256 -21.18 -18.40 -10.26
C ILE A 256 -21.30 -18.92 -11.71
N ASP A 257 -22.44 -18.71 -12.34
CA ASP A 257 -22.80 -19.25 -13.66
C ASP A 257 -22.56 -20.77 -13.80
N GLY A 258 -22.72 -21.51 -12.69
CA GLY A 258 -22.52 -22.97 -12.63
C GLY A 258 -21.07 -23.41 -12.37
N HIS A 259 -20.11 -22.47 -12.30
CA HIS A 259 -18.75 -22.76 -11.86
C HIS A 259 -18.68 -22.75 -10.33
N PRO A 260 -18.20 -23.82 -9.67
CA PRO A 260 -18.04 -23.83 -8.21
C PRO A 260 -17.18 -22.66 -7.73
N VAL A 261 -17.57 -22.02 -6.62
CA VAL A 261 -16.91 -20.80 -6.12
C VAL A 261 -15.40 -20.96 -5.98
N ARG A 262 -14.91 -22.15 -5.60
CA ARG A 262 -13.47 -22.44 -5.52
C ARG A 262 -12.76 -22.33 -6.87
N SER A 263 -13.36 -22.85 -7.94
CA SER A 263 -12.80 -22.73 -9.29
C SER A 263 -12.79 -21.28 -9.78
N VAL A 264 -13.78 -20.49 -9.36
CA VAL A 264 -13.82 -19.06 -9.69
C VAL A 264 -12.74 -18.29 -8.92
N LEU A 265 -12.57 -18.60 -7.63
CA LEU A 265 -11.48 -18.07 -6.83
C LEU A 265 -10.14 -18.41 -7.47
N ASP A 266 -9.88 -19.65 -7.88
CA ASP A 266 -8.63 -20.02 -8.55
C ASP A 266 -8.37 -19.17 -9.81
N ALA A 267 -9.41 -18.89 -10.61
CA ALA A 267 -9.30 -18.04 -11.79
C ALA A 267 -8.98 -16.58 -11.42
N VAL A 268 -9.62 -16.03 -10.38
CA VAL A 268 -9.37 -14.67 -9.89
C VAL A 268 -7.99 -14.55 -9.25
N GLU A 269 -7.62 -15.48 -8.35
CA GLU A 269 -6.31 -15.58 -7.70
C GLU A 269 -5.17 -15.54 -8.74
N SER A 270 -5.38 -16.16 -9.91
CA SER A 270 -4.38 -16.19 -10.99
C SER A 270 -4.07 -14.83 -11.64
N VAL A 271 -4.86 -13.80 -11.36
CA VAL A 271 -4.71 -12.43 -11.85
C VAL A 271 -4.71 -11.40 -10.73
N THR A 272 -4.71 -11.84 -9.47
CA THR A 272 -4.65 -10.99 -8.28
C THR A 272 -3.21 -10.90 -7.80
N THR A 273 -2.68 -9.68 -7.74
CA THR A 273 -1.37 -9.40 -7.15
C THR A 273 -1.46 -9.52 -5.62
N HIS A 274 -0.44 -10.10 -5.00
CA HIS A 274 -0.44 -10.41 -3.57
C HIS A 274 0.97 -10.69 -3.05
N ASP A 275 1.21 -10.35 -1.78
CA ASP A 275 2.43 -10.72 -1.05
C ASP A 275 2.36 -12.18 -0.58
N ASN A 276 1.18 -12.62 -0.13
CA ASN A 276 0.99 -13.95 0.43
C ASN A 276 -0.47 -14.45 0.29
N ARG A 277 -0.70 -15.70 0.72
CA ARG A 277 -2.02 -16.36 0.71
C ARG A 277 -3.09 -15.60 1.51
N GLN A 278 -2.73 -14.93 2.60
CA GLN A 278 -3.69 -14.21 3.44
C GLN A 278 -4.27 -13.02 2.69
N GLN A 279 -3.46 -12.26 1.96
CA GLN A 279 -3.96 -11.16 1.13
C GLN A 279 -4.99 -11.64 0.10
N LEU A 280 -4.80 -12.81 -0.51
CA LEU A 280 -5.79 -13.38 -1.44
C LEU A 280 -7.16 -13.62 -0.80
N LEU A 281 -7.21 -14.00 0.48
CA LEU A 281 -8.47 -14.17 1.23
C LEU A 281 -9.25 -12.85 1.40
N SER A 282 -8.62 -11.72 1.07
CA SER A 282 -9.25 -10.41 0.94
C SER A 282 -9.47 -10.05 -0.53
N GLU A 283 -8.37 -9.92 -1.29
CA GLU A 283 -8.38 -9.29 -2.60
C GLU A 283 -9.09 -10.16 -3.65
N ALA A 284 -8.85 -11.48 -3.66
CA ALA A 284 -9.52 -12.37 -4.60
C ALA A 284 -11.01 -12.55 -4.28
N VAL A 285 -11.37 -12.55 -2.99
CA VAL A 285 -12.77 -12.60 -2.54
C VAL A 285 -13.53 -11.33 -2.96
N GLY A 286 -12.89 -10.15 -2.86
CA GLY A 286 -13.41 -8.93 -3.45
C GLY A 286 -13.56 -9.04 -4.98
N GLY A 287 -12.55 -9.63 -5.62
CA GLY A 287 -12.51 -9.95 -7.05
C GLY A 287 -13.74 -10.68 -7.60
N LEU A 288 -14.37 -11.55 -6.80
CA LEU A 288 -15.59 -12.30 -7.18
C LEU A 288 -16.80 -11.40 -7.51
N ARG A 289 -16.78 -10.13 -7.11
CA ARG A 289 -17.84 -9.17 -7.44
C ARG A 289 -17.67 -8.51 -8.80
N HIS A 290 -16.47 -8.53 -9.39
CA HIS A 290 -16.16 -7.77 -10.60
C HIS A 290 -16.54 -8.56 -11.86
N LEU A 291 -17.81 -8.46 -12.28
CA LEU A 291 -18.32 -9.22 -13.43
C LEU A 291 -17.56 -9.00 -14.74
N PRO A 292 -17.12 -7.78 -15.13
CA PRO A 292 -16.33 -7.60 -16.33
C PRO A 292 -15.04 -8.42 -16.32
N ILE A 293 -14.37 -8.52 -15.17
CA ILE A 293 -13.16 -9.33 -14.99
C ILE A 293 -13.49 -10.82 -15.04
N LEU A 294 -14.54 -11.26 -14.35
CA LEU A 294 -14.98 -12.66 -14.42
C LEU A 294 -15.36 -13.08 -15.85
N HIS A 295 -15.97 -12.18 -16.62
CA HIS A 295 -16.30 -12.42 -18.02
C HIS A 295 -15.04 -12.50 -18.90
N ALA A 296 -14.09 -11.57 -18.71
CA ALA A 296 -12.81 -11.60 -19.42
C ALA A 296 -11.98 -12.86 -19.10
N LEU A 297 -12.12 -13.40 -17.89
CA LEU A 297 -11.55 -14.69 -17.46
C LEU A 297 -12.30 -15.91 -18.00
N GLY A 298 -13.46 -15.72 -18.65
CA GLY A 298 -14.30 -16.80 -19.18
C GLY A 298 -15.12 -17.55 -18.12
N VAL A 299 -15.28 -16.99 -16.91
CA VAL A 299 -16.06 -17.59 -15.83
C VAL A 299 -17.52 -17.13 -15.87
N ALA A 300 -17.76 -15.83 -16.05
CA ALA A 300 -19.10 -15.29 -16.18
C ALA A 300 -19.52 -15.28 -17.66
N ASP A 301 -20.73 -15.73 -17.96
CA ASP A 301 -21.26 -15.75 -19.32
C ASP A 301 -21.41 -14.34 -19.89
N ARG A 302 -21.60 -13.35 -18.99
CA ARG A 302 -21.84 -11.95 -19.33
C ARG A 302 -21.16 -10.97 -18.38
N PRO A 303 -20.79 -9.76 -18.86
CA PRO A 303 -20.12 -8.77 -18.03
C PRO A 303 -21.06 -7.93 -17.15
N ASP A 304 -22.39 -8.04 -17.36
CA ASP A 304 -23.39 -7.17 -16.73
C ASP A 304 -24.37 -7.89 -15.80
N ARG A 305 -24.44 -9.22 -15.84
CA ARG A 305 -25.34 -10.03 -15.03
C ARG A 305 -24.83 -11.45 -14.87
N VAL A 306 -25.25 -12.11 -13.80
CA VAL A 306 -24.77 -13.43 -13.41
C VAL A 306 -25.87 -14.23 -12.71
N ARG A 307 -25.77 -15.55 -12.77
CA ARG A 307 -26.58 -16.46 -11.96
C ARG A 307 -25.72 -17.04 -10.84
N LEU A 308 -26.04 -16.67 -9.61
CA LEU A 308 -25.42 -17.24 -8.42
C LEU A 308 -26.22 -18.45 -7.93
N GLU A 309 -25.53 -19.46 -7.43
CA GLU A 309 -26.12 -20.46 -6.55
C GLU A 309 -25.74 -20.15 -5.11
N VAL A 310 -26.74 -20.01 -4.25
CA VAL A 310 -26.55 -19.69 -2.83
C VAL A 310 -27.17 -20.76 -1.94
N GLY A 311 -26.55 -21.03 -0.80
CA GLY A 311 -27.07 -21.96 0.20
C GLY A 311 -28.43 -21.52 0.75
N ASP A 312 -29.37 -22.46 0.87
CA ASP A 312 -30.71 -22.25 1.41
C ASP A 312 -31.14 -23.38 2.36
N GLY A 313 -30.66 -23.32 3.61
CA GLY A 313 -30.87 -24.37 4.61
C GLY A 313 -30.15 -25.66 4.21
N PRO A 314 -30.84 -26.81 4.09
CA PRO A 314 -30.23 -28.05 3.61
C PRO A 314 -30.06 -28.09 2.07
N GLY A 315 -30.57 -27.10 1.34
CA GLY A 315 -30.52 -27.03 -0.12
C GLY A 315 -29.77 -25.81 -0.65
N SER A 316 -29.95 -25.51 -1.93
CA SER A 316 -29.46 -24.30 -2.60
C SER A 316 -30.58 -23.69 -3.46
N ARG A 317 -30.42 -22.42 -3.82
CA ARG A 317 -31.29 -21.76 -4.80
C ARG A 317 -30.48 -20.92 -5.78
N LEU A 318 -31.01 -20.76 -6.98
CA LEU A 318 -30.44 -19.92 -8.02
C LEU A 318 -31.01 -18.50 -7.93
N VAL A 319 -30.12 -17.51 -8.03
CA VAL A 319 -30.45 -16.08 -7.94
C VAL A 319 -29.76 -15.36 -9.08
N ASN A 320 -30.50 -14.56 -9.83
CA ASN A 320 -29.92 -13.71 -10.87
C ASN A 320 -29.61 -12.34 -10.26
N LEU A 321 -28.39 -11.86 -10.43
CA LEU A 321 -28.00 -10.50 -10.07
C LEU A 321 -27.49 -9.75 -11.30
N THR A 322 -27.72 -8.44 -11.29
CA THR A 322 -27.19 -7.50 -12.28
C THR A 322 -26.10 -6.70 -11.60
N ALA A 323 -24.96 -6.52 -12.26
CA ALA A 323 -23.91 -5.67 -11.75
C ALA A 323 -24.33 -4.20 -11.85
N VAL A 324 -23.95 -3.43 -10.84
CA VAL A 324 -24.25 -2.01 -10.71
C VAL A 324 -22.97 -1.20 -10.81
N ASP A 325 -23.11 0.08 -11.13
CA ASP A 325 -21.99 1.00 -10.99
C ASP A 325 -21.67 1.18 -9.51
N PRO A 326 -20.38 1.13 -9.11
CA PRO A 326 -20.00 1.29 -7.73
C PRO A 326 -20.37 2.71 -7.26
N PRO A 327 -21.09 2.88 -6.13
CA PRO A 327 -21.59 4.16 -5.62
C PRO A 327 -20.49 5.08 -5.04
N GLY A 328 -19.24 4.96 -5.48
CA GLY A 328 -18.11 5.81 -5.12
C GLY A 328 -16.96 5.10 -4.38
N PRO A 329 -15.96 5.86 -3.87
CA PRO A 329 -14.73 5.30 -3.27
C PRO A 329 -14.95 4.36 -2.08
N ALA A 330 -16.01 4.58 -1.29
CA ALA A 330 -16.45 3.70 -0.20
C ALA A 330 -16.77 2.27 -0.65
N TRP A 331 -16.97 2.06 -1.95
CA TRP A 331 -17.19 0.75 -2.54
C TRP A 331 -15.94 -0.14 -2.55
N GLY A 332 -14.73 0.43 -2.61
CA GLY A 332 -13.49 -0.34 -2.42
C GLY A 332 -13.18 -0.61 -0.95
N HIS A 333 -13.73 0.20 -0.04
CA HIS A 333 -13.48 0.07 1.38
C HIS A 333 -14.40 -0.98 2.02
N ARG A 334 -13.90 -1.62 3.09
CA ARG A 334 -14.59 -2.70 3.82
C ARG A 334 -15.70 -2.18 4.74
N HIS A 335 -16.15 -0.96 4.53
CA HIS A 335 -17.06 -0.25 5.41
C HIS A 335 -18.51 -0.63 5.17
N ARG A 336 -19.33 -0.36 6.19
CA ARG A 336 -20.78 -0.37 6.10
C ARG A 336 -21.23 0.63 5.03
N LEU A 337 -21.96 0.15 4.03
CA LEU A 337 -22.55 1.01 3.00
C LEU A 337 -23.91 1.54 3.48
N PRO A 338 -24.18 2.85 3.39
CA PRO A 338 -25.48 3.40 3.79
C PRO A 338 -26.65 2.71 3.09
N GLY A 339 -27.66 2.31 3.87
CA GLY A 339 -28.88 1.66 3.38
C GLY A 339 -28.73 0.17 3.05
N TRP A 340 -27.52 -0.38 3.01
CA TRP A 340 -27.32 -1.81 2.77
C TRP A 340 -27.64 -2.64 4.01
N ASP A 341 -28.17 -3.84 3.79
CA ASP A 341 -28.27 -4.83 4.85
C ASP A 341 -26.89 -5.43 5.09
N TRP A 342 -26.46 -5.48 6.34
CA TRP A 342 -25.11 -5.85 6.74
C TRP A 342 -25.20 -6.88 7.86
N LEU A 343 -24.54 -8.02 7.68
CA LEU A 343 -24.68 -9.19 8.54
C LEU A 343 -24.47 -8.88 10.04
N PRO A 344 -23.46 -8.09 10.46
CA PRO A 344 -23.28 -7.72 11.86
C PRO A 344 -24.42 -6.91 12.48
N ASP A 345 -25.19 -6.16 11.70
CA ASP A 345 -26.36 -5.39 12.20
C ASP A 345 -27.56 -6.30 12.50
N ARG A 346 -27.54 -7.57 12.06
CA ARG A 346 -28.59 -8.55 12.37
C ARG A 346 -28.42 -9.19 13.74
N GLY A 347 -27.23 -9.09 14.33
CA GLY A 347 -26.95 -9.49 15.71
C GLY A 347 -27.44 -8.44 16.71
N PRO A 348 -27.58 -8.79 18.00
CA PRO A 348 -28.02 -7.86 19.02
C PRO A 348 -27.02 -6.73 19.28
N ASN A 349 -25.72 -7.00 19.14
CA ASN A 349 -24.63 -6.04 19.32
C ASN A 349 -23.45 -6.41 18.40
N PRO A 350 -23.19 -5.69 17.30
CA PRO A 350 -22.02 -5.96 16.47
C PRO A 350 -20.72 -5.73 17.26
N PRO A 351 -19.66 -6.54 17.05
CA PRO A 351 -18.35 -6.31 17.66
C PRO A 351 -17.81 -4.92 17.31
N ALA A 352 -17.09 -4.27 18.24
CA ALA A 352 -16.61 -2.90 18.06
C ALA A 352 -15.76 -2.72 16.79
N HIS A 353 -14.91 -3.69 16.46
CA HIS A 353 -14.08 -3.66 15.24
C HIS A 353 -14.90 -3.68 13.94
N LEU A 354 -16.11 -4.23 13.96
CA LEU A 354 -17.04 -4.19 12.82
C LEU A 354 -17.84 -2.89 12.88
N ALA A 355 -18.46 -2.60 14.02
CA ALA A 355 -19.34 -1.42 14.17
C ALA A 355 -18.65 -0.10 13.80
N ARG A 356 -17.33 -0.02 14.06
CA ARG A 356 -16.48 1.15 13.83
C ARG A 356 -15.46 0.95 12.70
N ILE A 357 -15.71 -0.02 11.80
CA ILE A 357 -14.79 -0.33 10.69
C ILE A 357 -14.58 0.87 9.75
N GLY A 358 -15.54 1.80 9.70
CA GLY A 358 -15.52 3.05 8.93
C GLY A 358 -14.60 4.14 9.46
N GLU A 359 -14.24 4.06 10.73
CA GLU A 359 -13.39 5.06 11.39
C GLU A 359 -11.92 4.71 11.15
N ARG A 360 -11.10 5.70 10.76
CA ARG A 360 -9.66 5.47 10.52
C ARG A 360 -8.92 5.04 11.79
N TYR A 361 -9.27 5.63 12.93
CA TYR A 361 -8.78 5.24 14.23
C TYR A 361 -9.75 5.66 15.33
N TRP A 362 -9.80 4.85 16.39
CA TRP A 362 -10.67 5.10 17.54
C TRP A 362 -10.19 4.32 18.76
N PHE A 363 -10.51 4.79 19.97
CA PHE A 363 -10.35 3.96 21.17
C PHE A 363 -11.60 3.94 22.05
N ALA A 364 -11.71 2.89 22.86
CA ALA A 364 -12.75 2.72 23.86
C ALA A 364 -12.17 2.07 25.12
N HIS A 365 -12.67 2.47 26.30
CA HIS A 365 -12.29 1.90 27.58
C HIS A 365 -13.29 0.80 27.99
N ASP A 366 -12.78 -0.42 28.17
CA ASP A 366 -13.48 -1.52 28.83
C ASP A 366 -13.06 -1.57 30.31
N ALA A 367 -13.84 -0.90 31.15
CA ALA A 367 -13.59 -0.84 32.59
C ALA A 367 -13.71 -2.21 33.28
N ALA A 368 -14.51 -3.13 32.74
CA ALA A 368 -14.70 -4.45 33.36
C ALA A 368 -13.44 -5.32 33.25
N ASN A 369 -12.65 -5.10 32.19
CA ASN A 369 -11.41 -5.82 31.92
C ASN A 369 -10.15 -4.96 32.11
N SER A 370 -10.28 -3.73 32.64
CA SER A 370 -9.17 -2.78 32.82
C SER A 370 -8.36 -2.58 31.54
N LEU A 371 -9.06 -2.36 30.42
CA LEU A 371 -8.49 -2.47 29.07
C LEU A 371 -8.89 -1.28 28.21
N ILE A 372 -7.95 -0.75 27.42
CA ILE A 372 -8.28 0.14 26.30
C ILE A 372 -8.18 -0.63 24.99
N HIS A 373 -9.25 -0.59 24.19
CA HIS A 373 -9.27 -1.12 22.83
C HIS A 373 -9.08 0.03 21.85
N PHE A 374 -7.95 0.04 21.16
CA PHE A 374 -7.61 0.96 20.09
C PHE A 374 -7.80 0.25 18.75
N GLY A 375 -8.85 0.61 18.00
CA GLY A 375 -8.98 0.25 16.59
C GLY A 375 -8.13 1.17 15.73
N PHE A 376 -7.10 0.63 15.08
CA PHE A 376 -6.18 1.38 14.23
C PHE A 376 -6.36 0.91 12.79
N ASN A 377 -7.40 1.38 12.11
CA ASN A 377 -7.83 0.88 10.80
C ASN A 377 -7.11 1.52 9.60
N SER A 378 -6.34 2.59 9.80
CA SER A 378 -5.60 3.26 8.72
C SER A 378 -4.42 4.08 9.27
N LEU A 379 -3.30 4.09 8.55
CA LEU A 379 -2.19 5.03 8.75
C LEU A 379 -2.30 6.29 7.88
N VAL A 380 -3.44 6.48 7.20
CA VAL A 380 -3.79 7.77 6.61
C VAL A 380 -4.40 8.64 7.71
N GLU A 381 -3.87 9.84 7.90
CA GLU A 381 -4.32 10.75 8.95
C GLU A 381 -5.67 11.38 8.61
N GLU A 382 -6.49 11.62 9.62
CA GLU A 382 -7.60 12.57 9.56
C GLU A 382 -7.06 14.00 9.54
N PRO A 383 -7.58 14.87 8.65
CA PRO A 383 -7.13 16.26 8.57
C PRO A 383 -7.24 17.02 9.90
N ASP A 384 -8.28 16.72 10.69
CA ASP A 384 -8.61 17.44 11.92
C ASP A 384 -7.97 16.85 13.19
N GLU A 385 -7.36 15.66 13.10
CA GLU A 385 -6.72 15.02 14.24
C GLU A 385 -5.54 14.14 13.77
N PRO A 386 -4.34 14.69 13.60
CA PRO A 386 -3.16 13.91 13.22
C PRO A 386 -2.87 12.76 14.20
N LEU A 387 -2.23 11.69 13.71
CA LEU A 387 -2.03 10.47 14.51
C LEU A 387 -1.22 10.72 15.78
N ALA A 388 -0.24 11.61 15.74
CA ALA A 388 0.54 12.00 16.92
C ALA A 388 -0.34 12.59 18.03
N GLU A 389 -1.28 13.47 17.68
CA GLU A 389 -2.22 14.06 18.65
C GLU A 389 -3.21 13.03 19.17
N PHE A 390 -3.69 12.13 18.30
CA PHE A 390 -4.54 11.02 18.70
C PHE A 390 -3.84 10.08 19.70
N PHE A 391 -2.57 9.75 19.48
CA PHE A 391 -1.81 8.92 20.42
C PHE A 391 -1.63 9.61 21.78
N GLU A 392 -1.34 10.92 21.81
CA GLU A 392 -1.30 11.66 23.08
C GLU A 392 -2.61 11.51 23.86
N LYS A 393 -3.77 11.63 23.19
CA LYS A 393 -5.09 11.44 23.82
C LYS A 393 -5.30 10.00 24.29
N LEU A 394 -4.98 9.01 23.46
CA LEU A 394 -5.09 7.59 23.78
C LEU A 394 -4.30 7.26 25.06
N PHE A 395 -3.05 7.71 25.13
CA PHE A 395 -2.16 7.38 26.23
C PHE A 395 -2.42 8.22 27.49
N ALA A 396 -2.90 9.46 27.34
CA ALA A 396 -3.45 10.23 28.47
C ALA A 396 -4.63 9.51 29.11
N GLN A 397 -5.57 9.00 28.29
CA GLN A 397 -6.70 8.20 28.78
C GLN A 397 -6.22 6.91 29.47
N PHE A 398 -5.26 6.20 28.87
CA PHE A 398 -4.66 4.97 29.44
C PHE A 398 -4.09 5.20 30.84
N ASP A 399 -3.43 6.34 31.05
CA ASP A 399 -2.85 6.69 32.34
C ASP A 399 -3.92 7.19 33.33
N GLU A 400 -4.89 7.99 32.88
CA GLU A 400 -5.98 8.51 33.72
C GLU A 400 -6.83 7.38 34.32
N VAL A 401 -7.26 6.41 33.50
CA VAL A 401 -8.08 5.28 33.97
C VAL A 401 -7.25 4.16 34.58
N THR A 402 -5.92 4.33 34.60
CA THR A 402 -4.97 3.33 35.10
C THR A 402 -5.17 1.95 34.47
N ALA A 403 -5.48 1.88 33.17
CA ALA A 403 -5.71 0.62 32.48
C ALA A 403 -4.51 -0.34 32.62
N ASP A 404 -4.81 -1.63 32.75
CA ASP A 404 -3.81 -2.70 32.82
C ASP A 404 -3.41 -3.21 31.44
N ARG A 405 -4.30 -3.08 30.46
CA ARG A 405 -4.14 -3.65 29.11
C ARG A 405 -4.41 -2.65 27.99
N LEU A 406 -3.63 -2.71 26.92
CA LEU A 406 -3.90 -2.03 25.66
C LEU A 406 -4.01 -3.07 24.54
N VAL A 407 -5.11 -3.00 23.80
CA VAL A 407 -5.29 -3.74 22.55
C VAL A 407 -5.14 -2.77 21.39
N ILE A 408 -4.23 -3.09 20.47
CA ILE A 408 -4.05 -2.35 19.22
C ILE A 408 -4.54 -3.25 18.09
N ASP A 409 -5.65 -2.88 17.46
CA ASP A 409 -6.33 -3.70 16.47
C ASP A 409 -6.02 -3.21 15.05
N LEU A 410 -5.22 -3.98 14.33
CA LEU A 410 -4.74 -3.75 12.96
C LEU A 410 -5.46 -4.65 11.94
N ARG A 411 -6.47 -5.44 12.35
CA ARG A 411 -7.04 -6.50 11.51
C ARG A 411 -7.74 -6.00 10.23
N TRP A 412 -8.06 -4.70 10.18
CA TRP A 412 -8.66 -4.01 9.04
C TRP A 412 -7.73 -2.96 8.40
N ASN A 413 -6.47 -2.88 8.83
CA ASN A 413 -5.57 -1.80 8.44
C ASN A 413 -4.74 -2.13 7.20
N GLY A 414 -5.14 -1.57 6.05
CA GLY A 414 -4.44 -1.73 4.78
C GLY A 414 -3.20 -0.87 4.61
N GLY A 415 -2.83 -0.04 5.58
CA GLY A 415 -1.63 0.80 5.56
C GLY A 415 -1.91 2.30 5.45
N GLY A 416 -1.03 3.02 4.76
CA GLY A 416 -0.92 4.47 4.78
C GLY A 416 0.56 4.86 4.85
N ASN A 417 0.93 5.77 5.73
CA ASN A 417 2.33 6.20 5.86
C ASN A 417 3.05 5.47 7.00
N THR A 418 4.04 4.62 6.66
CA THR A 418 4.86 3.84 7.60
C THR A 418 5.46 4.68 8.73
N PHE A 419 5.90 5.89 8.44
CA PHE A 419 6.62 6.71 9.42
C PHE A 419 5.72 7.28 10.51
N LYS A 420 4.39 7.24 10.33
CA LYS A 420 3.42 7.73 11.31
C LYS A 420 3.23 6.78 12.49
N ALA A 421 3.73 5.55 12.42
CA ALA A 421 3.64 4.57 13.49
C ALA A 421 4.66 4.80 14.64
N LEU A 422 5.77 5.51 14.39
CA LEU A 422 6.85 5.62 15.37
C LEU A 422 6.41 6.26 16.71
N PRO A 423 5.58 7.32 16.75
CA PRO A 423 5.11 7.88 18.01
C PRO A 423 4.36 6.86 18.88
N LEU A 424 3.53 5.99 18.29
CA LEU A 424 2.84 4.90 18.99
C LEU A 424 3.84 3.99 19.74
N LEU A 425 4.91 3.55 19.07
CA LEU A 425 5.96 2.75 19.70
C LEU A 425 6.60 3.50 20.88
N THR A 426 6.92 4.78 20.71
CA THR A 426 7.58 5.56 21.77
C THR A 426 6.70 5.71 23.01
N HIS A 427 5.38 5.86 22.86
CA HIS A 427 4.46 5.89 23.99
C HIS A 427 4.35 4.56 24.73
N ILE A 428 4.40 3.44 23.99
CA ILE A 428 4.42 2.09 24.58
C ILE A 428 5.70 1.90 25.40
N LEU A 429 6.87 2.20 24.82
CA LEU A 429 8.16 2.05 25.49
C LEU A 429 8.33 2.95 26.71
N ALA A 430 7.68 4.12 26.72
CA ALA A 430 7.64 5.00 27.89
C ALA A 430 6.83 4.43 29.07
N ARG A 431 6.09 3.33 28.87
CA ARG A 431 5.23 2.69 29.88
C ARG A 431 5.63 1.21 30.08
N PRO A 432 6.67 0.93 30.89
CA PRO A 432 7.12 -0.45 31.13
C PRO A 432 6.02 -1.40 31.63
N ARG A 433 5.00 -0.89 32.34
CA ARG A 433 3.83 -1.68 32.77
C ARG A 433 3.00 -2.22 31.61
N LEU A 434 3.05 -1.54 30.46
CA LEU A 434 2.32 -1.93 29.27
C LEU A 434 3.15 -2.89 28.39
N ASN A 435 4.47 -2.71 28.32
CA ASN A 435 5.35 -3.54 27.49
C ASN A 435 5.60 -4.94 28.09
N ARG A 436 4.54 -5.75 28.20
CA ARG A 436 4.53 -7.12 28.75
C ARG A 436 3.54 -8.00 27.96
N PRO A 437 3.78 -9.32 27.86
CA PRO A 437 2.93 -10.24 27.08
C PRO A 437 1.46 -10.27 27.51
N ASN A 438 1.17 -10.00 28.78
CA ASN A 438 -0.20 -10.01 29.32
C ASN A 438 -0.86 -8.62 29.38
N ALA A 439 -0.20 -7.59 28.85
CA ALA A 439 -0.64 -6.20 28.92
C ALA A 439 -0.76 -5.53 27.54
N LEU A 440 0.13 -5.85 26.60
CA LEU A 440 0.07 -5.32 25.23
C LEU A 440 -0.35 -6.42 24.26
N PHE A 441 -1.47 -6.21 23.59
CA PHE A 441 -2.00 -7.13 22.59
C PHE A 441 -2.10 -6.45 21.23
N ILE A 442 -1.61 -7.09 20.18
CA ILE A 442 -1.76 -6.63 18.80
C ILE A 442 -2.70 -7.59 18.08
N VAL A 443 -3.88 -7.11 17.69
CA VAL A 443 -4.79 -7.91 16.88
C VAL A 443 -4.44 -7.72 15.41
N ILE A 444 -4.13 -8.81 14.73
CA ILE A 444 -3.71 -8.85 13.32
C ILE A 444 -4.72 -9.65 12.49
N GLY A 445 -4.69 -9.42 11.18
CA GLY A 445 -5.41 -10.28 10.26
C GLY A 445 -5.01 -10.14 8.82
N ARG A 446 -5.76 -10.79 7.92
CA ARG A 446 -5.46 -10.88 6.48
C ARG A 446 -5.38 -9.54 5.75
N ASN A 447 -5.79 -8.46 6.42
CA ASN A 447 -5.79 -7.10 5.88
C ASN A 447 -4.72 -6.22 6.49
N THR A 448 -4.01 -6.69 7.52
CA THR A 448 -2.82 -6.03 8.05
C THR A 448 -1.75 -6.07 6.95
N PHE A 449 -1.64 -4.98 6.20
CA PHE A 449 -0.90 -4.89 4.93
C PHE A 449 -0.16 -3.54 4.82
N SER A 450 0.88 -3.48 3.99
CA SER A 450 1.64 -2.24 3.70
C SER A 450 2.20 -1.57 4.98
N ALA A 451 1.99 -0.27 5.18
CA ALA A 451 2.45 0.42 6.40
C ALA A 451 1.93 -0.20 7.72
N ALA A 452 0.78 -0.89 7.70
CA ALA A 452 0.29 -1.61 8.88
C ALA A 452 1.10 -2.89 9.14
N GLN A 453 1.57 -3.55 8.08
CA GLN A 453 2.55 -4.64 8.19
C GLN A 453 3.84 -4.12 8.82
N ASN A 454 4.39 -3.00 8.34
CA ASN A 454 5.57 -2.37 8.94
C ASN A 454 5.32 -2.02 10.42
N THR A 455 4.13 -1.54 10.76
CA THR A 455 3.73 -1.24 12.14
C THR A 455 3.71 -2.51 13.00
N ALA A 456 3.09 -3.59 12.53
CA ALA A 456 3.04 -4.87 13.22
C ALA A 456 4.45 -5.47 13.40
N THR A 457 5.29 -5.42 12.36
CA THR A 457 6.69 -5.85 12.41
C THR A 457 7.48 -5.05 13.44
N MET A 458 7.36 -3.72 13.42
CA MET A 458 8.04 -2.83 14.36
C MET A 458 7.61 -3.10 15.81
N LEU A 459 6.31 -3.27 16.06
CA LEU A 459 5.80 -3.60 17.40
C LEU A 459 6.33 -4.97 17.86
N GLY A 460 6.27 -6.00 17.01
CA GLY A 460 6.79 -7.32 17.35
C GLY A 460 8.30 -7.37 17.55
N ALA A 461 9.06 -6.49 16.90
CA ALA A 461 10.52 -6.42 17.03
C ALA A 461 11.00 -5.63 18.26
N HIS A 462 10.19 -4.73 18.80
CA HIS A 462 10.61 -3.77 19.83
C HIS A 462 9.77 -3.81 21.10
N THR A 463 8.76 -4.67 21.18
CA THR A 463 7.89 -4.80 22.35
C THR A 463 7.70 -6.28 22.70
N GLU A 464 7.20 -6.52 23.92
CA GLU A 464 6.80 -7.85 24.41
C GLU A 464 5.32 -8.11 24.11
N ALA A 465 4.80 -7.63 22.97
CA ALA A 465 3.39 -7.75 22.66
C ALA A 465 2.97 -9.19 22.31
N THR A 466 1.77 -9.58 22.71
CA THR A 466 1.12 -10.83 22.27
C THR A 466 0.27 -10.57 21.04
N PHE A 467 0.51 -11.30 19.95
CA PHE A 467 -0.25 -11.21 18.71
C PHE A 467 -1.48 -12.13 18.75
N VAL A 468 -2.63 -11.62 18.32
CA VAL A 468 -3.93 -12.32 18.37
C VAL A 468 -4.63 -12.19 17.03
N GLY A 469 -5.39 -13.20 16.58
CA GLY A 469 -6.19 -13.10 15.35
C GLY A 469 -5.83 -14.16 14.30
N GLU A 470 -5.65 -13.72 13.06
CA GLU A 470 -5.20 -14.55 11.93
C GLU A 470 -3.88 -14.00 11.36
N PRO A 471 -3.12 -14.78 10.56
CA PRO A 471 -1.86 -14.29 10.03
C PRO A 471 -2.01 -13.05 9.14
N THR A 472 -0.97 -12.20 9.11
CA THR A 472 -0.99 -10.92 8.37
C THR A 472 -1.07 -11.09 6.86
N GLY A 473 -1.62 -10.07 6.19
CA GLY A 473 -1.72 -9.99 4.73
C GLY A 473 -0.39 -9.78 4.00
N SER A 474 0.70 -9.53 4.73
CA SER A 474 2.03 -9.35 4.15
C SER A 474 3.10 -10.00 5.01
N SER A 475 4.33 -10.03 4.49
CA SER A 475 5.52 -10.58 5.16
C SER A 475 6.20 -9.50 6.01
N PRO A 476 6.97 -9.84 7.07
CA PRO A 476 7.68 -8.84 7.87
C PRO A 476 8.66 -7.97 7.06
N ASN A 477 9.27 -8.56 6.04
CA ASN A 477 10.00 -7.86 4.98
C ASN A 477 9.29 -8.15 3.65
N PHE A 478 9.04 -7.11 2.85
CA PHE A 478 8.25 -7.24 1.62
C PHE A 478 8.66 -6.18 0.60
N THR A 479 8.36 -6.44 -0.67
CA THR A 479 8.44 -5.43 -1.73
C THR A 479 7.14 -4.63 -1.72
N GLY A 480 7.23 -3.31 -1.70
CA GLY A 480 6.07 -2.44 -1.65
C GLY A 480 6.44 -1.00 -1.96
N GLU A 481 5.42 -0.17 -2.21
CA GLU A 481 5.39 1.28 -2.50
C GLU A 481 4.47 1.54 -3.69
N VAL A 482 3.82 2.71 -3.66
CA VAL A 482 2.89 3.15 -4.72
C VAL A 482 3.47 4.40 -5.37
N ILE A 483 4.08 4.20 -6.54
CA ILE A 483 4.61 5.26 -7.38
C ILE A 483 4.12 4.99 -8.80
N GLU A 484 2.99 5.61 -9.10
CA GLU A 484 2.21 5.31 -10.28
C GLU A 484 2.86 5.84 -11.56
N PHE A 485 2.59 5.17 -12.68
CA PHE A 485 2.89 5.66 -14.02
C PHE A 485 1.72 5.39 -14.97
N ARG A 486 1.64 6.14 -16.07
CA ARG A 486 0.61 5.96 -17.09
C ARG A 486 1.12 5.11 -18.24
N LEU A 487 0.31 4.16 -18.68
CA LEU A 487 0.53 3.39 -19.88
C LEU A 487 0.21 4.28 -21.11
N PRO A 488 1.10 4.33 -22.12
CA PRO A 488 1.07 5.34 -23.17
C PRO A 488 -0.19 5.28 -24.03
N TYR A 489 -0.63 4.09 -24.43
CA TYR A 489 -1.77 3.90 -25.32
C TYR A 489 -3.10 3.87 -24.58
N SER A 490 -3.25 2.98 -23.59
CA SER A 490 -4.52 2.84 -22.87
C SER A 490 -4.81 3.99 -21.91
N GLY A 491 -3.80 4.76 -21.50
CA GLY A 491 -3.91 5.80 -20.48
C GLY A 491 -4.09 5.27 -19.05
N LEU A 492 -4.13 3.95 -18.89
CA LEU A 492 -4.30 3.27 -17.62
C LEU A 492 -3.16 3.61 -16.66
N THR A 493 -3.50 3.68 -15.39
CA THR A 493 -2.50 3.82 -14.34
C THR A 493 -1.97 2.44 -13.97
N ALA A 494 -0.66 2.31 -13.84
CA ALA A 494 0.00 1.10 -13.37
C ALA A 494 0.96 1.42 -12.22
N ASN A 495 1.22 0.43 -11.38
CA ASN A 495 2.22 0.48 -10.33
C ASN A 495 3.07 -0.79 -10.33
N VAL A 496 4.37 -0.60 -10.09
CA VAL A 496 5.36 -1.64 -9.80
C VAL A 496 6.17 -1.11 -8.63
N SER A 497 6.22 -1.80 -7.50
CA SER A 497 6.97 -1.28 -6.36
C SER A 497 8.47 -1.18 -6.63
N ASP A 498 9.11 -0.17 -6.06
CA ASP A 498 10.54 0.13 -6.24
C ASP A 498 11.35 0.02 -4.94
N LEU A 499 10.70 -0.35 -3.83
CA LEU A 499 11.32 -0.46 -2.52
C LEU A 499 11.11 -1.84 -1.90
N TYR A 500 12.16 -2.33 -1.24
CA TYR A 500 12.11 -3.51 -0.40
C TYR A 500 12.17 -3.07 1.07
N TRP A 501 11.05 -3.16 1.76
CA TRP A 501 10.93 -2.84 3.17
C TRP A 501 11.60 -3.93 4.01
N GLN A 502 12.64 -3.55 4.75
CA GLN A 502 13.34 -4.41 5.72
C GLN A 502 13.15 -3.89 7.15
N THR A 503 11.90 -3.81 7.61
CA THR A 503 11.58 -3.39 8.99
C THR A 503 11.92 -4.46 10.02
N SER A 504 12.00 -5.73 9.62
CA SER A 504 12.45 -6.84 10.47
C SER A 504 13.97 -7.09 10.32
N ASN A 505 14.45 -8.21 10.86
CA ASN A 505 15.78 -8.72 10.57
C ASN A 505 15.94 -8.96 9.06
N PRO A 506 17.09 -8.62 8.44
CA PRO A 506 17.31 -8.86 7.00
C PRO A 506 17.19 -10.33 6.56
N LEU A 507 17.30 -11.28 7.49
CA LEU A 507 17.15 -12.73 7.28
C LEU A 507 15.75 -13.26 7.66
N ASP A 508 14.79 -12.38 7.96
CA ASP A 508 13.43 -12.79 8.24
C ASP A 508 12.71 -13.15 6.93
N GLU A 509 12.55 -14.46 6.72
CA GLU A 509 11.93 -15.08 5.54
C GLU A 509 10.49 -15.54 5.80
N ARG A 510 9.89 -15.14 6.94
CA ARG A 510 8.50 -15.51 7.24
C ARG A 510 7.56 -14.94 6.18
N THR A 511 6.60 -15.74 5.75
CA THR A 511 5.56 -15.34 4.77
C THR A 511 4.47 -14.45 5.38
N TRP A 512 4.40 -14.36 6.71
CA TRP A 512 3.48 -13.54 7.48
C TRP A 512 3.94 -13.44 8.94
N ILE A 513 3.38 -12.50 9.70
CA ILE A 513 3.37 -12.57 11.17
C ILE A 513 2.23 -13.50 11.57
N ALA A 514 2.59 -14.58 12.27
CA ALA A 514 1.61 -15.50 12.85
C ALA A 514 1.14 -14.96 14.22
N PRO A 515 -0.14 -15.12 14.57
CA PRO A 515 -0.61 -14.78 15.91
C PRO A 515 -0.13 -15.82 16.92
N ASP A 516 0.18 -15.38 18.14
CA ASP A 516 0.42 -16.25 19.29
C ASP A 516 -0.89 -16.92 19.74
N LEU A 517 -2.00 -16.17 19.67
CA LEU A 517 -3.35 -16.64 19.92
C LEU A 517 -4.15 -16.68 18.62
N TYR A 518 -4.23 -17.86 18.00
CA TYR A 518 -4.95 -18.03 16.74
C TYR A 518 -6.47 -18.03 16.94
N THR A 519 -7.12 -16.95 16.48
CA THR A 519 -8.57 -16.71 16.60
C THR A 519 -9.15 -16.26 15.25
N PRO A 520 -9.18 -17.16 14.24
CA PRO A 520 -9.66 -16.81 12.91
C PRO A 520 -11.17 -16.47 12.92
N PRO A 521 -11.62 -15.57 12.04
CA PRO A 521 -13.02 -15.15 11.99
C PRO A 521 -13.94 -16.33 11.67
N GLN A 522 -15.04 -16.46 12.41
CA GLN A 522 -16.13 -17.39 12.13
C GLN A 522 -17.40 -16.63 11.75
N LEU A 523 -18.23 -17.23 10.90
CA LEU A 523 -19.53 -16.66 10.53
C LEU A 523 -20.42 -16.46 11.77
N SER A 524 -20.41 -17.41 12.70
CA SER A 524 -21.19 -17.35 13.93
C SER A 524 -20.85 -16.12 14.77
N ASP A 525 -19.57 -15.74 14.84
CA ASP A 525 -19.09 -14.61 15.63
C ASP A 525 -19.70 -13.29 15.14
N TRP A 526 -19.83 -13.13 13.83
CA TRP A 526 -20.43 -11.96 13.20
C TRP A 526 -21.93 -11.87 13.46
N VAL A 527 -22.61 -13.02 13.57
CA VAL A 527 -24.06 -13.10 13.85
C VAL A 527 -24.35 -12.89 15.33
N THR A 528 -23.54 -13.47 16.23
CA THR A 528 -23.79 -13.44 17.67
C THR A 528 -23.20 -12.21 18.36
N GLY A 529 -22.41 -11.40 17.67
CA GLY A 529 -21.76 -10.23 18.27
C GLY A 529 -20.51 -10.57 19.08
N HIS A 530 -19.90 -11.74 18.83
CA HIS A 530 -18.75 -12.22 19.57
C HIS A 530 -17.46 -11.78 18.85
N ASP A 531 -16.48 -11.22 19.56
CA ASP A 531 -15.14 -11.00 19.03
C ASP A 531 -14.19 -12.05 19.62
N PRO A 532 -13.77 -13.06 18.83
CA PRO A 532 -12.94 -14.14 19.34
C PRO A 532 -11.56 -13.65 19.79
N ALA A 533 -11.03 -12.56 19.21
CA ALA A 533 -9.75 -12.00 19.64
C ALA A 533 -9.86 -11.34 21.02
N LEU A 534 -10.88 -10.50 21.24
CA LEU A 534 -11.12 -9.89 22.56
C LEU A 534 -11.46 -10.96 23.62
N ALA A 535 -12.24 -11.98 23.26
CA ALA A 535 -12.54 -13.08 24.18
C ALA A 535 -11.28 -13.85 24.62
N ALA A 536 -10.35 -14.11 23.68
CA ALA A 536 -9.05 -14.70 24.01
C ALA A 536 -8.21 -13.76 24.90
N ILE A 537 -8.19 -12.45 24.61
CA ILE A 537 -7.47 -11.46 25.41
C ILE A 537 -8.03 -11.39 26.84
N HIS A 538 -9.35 -11.34 27.03
CA HIS A 538 -9.98 -11.28 28.35
C HIS A 538 -9.64 -12.50 29.22
N THR A 539 -9.47 -13.67 28.60
CA THR A 539 -9.12 -14.92 29.30
C THR A 539 -7.61 -15.15 29.43
N TYR A 540 -6.79 -14.31 28.79
CA TYR A 540 -5.33 -14.43 28.86
C TYR A 540 -4.82 -14.21 30.30
N PRO A 541 -4.00 -15.12 30.84
CA PRO A 541 -3.61 -15.10 32.24
C PRO A 541 -2.75 -13.87 32.57
N VAL A 542 -2.92 -13.35 33.79
CA VAL A 542 -2.15 -12.22 34.32
C VAL A 542 -0.82 -12.68 34.94
N GLU A 543 -0.45 -13.97 34.83
CA GLU A 543 0.66 -14.56 35.59
C GLU A 543 1.98 -13.76 35.48
N SER A 544 2.61 -13.57 36.64
CA SER A 544 3.93 -12.95 36.81
C SER A 544 4.98 -13.86 36.18
N TRP A 545 5.64 -13.41 35.11
CA TRP A 545 6.79 -14.05 34.49
C TRP A 545 8.07 -14.00 35.38
N ASP A 546 7.91 -14.09 36.70
CA ASP A 546 8.98 -14.16 37.70
C ASP A 546 9.21 -15.63 38.16
N ALA A 547 9.19 -16.58 37.21
CA ALA A 547 9.52 -17.99 37.47
C ALA A 547 10.82 -18.40 36.79
#